data_AF-A0AAU7PK22-F1
#
_entry.id   AF-A0AAU7PK22-F1
#
_cell.length_a   1.000
_cell.length_b   1.000
_cell.length_c   1.000
_cell.angle_alpha   90.00
_cell.angle_beta   90.00
_cell.angle_gamma   90.00
#
_symmetry.space_group_name_H-M   'P 1'
#
loop_
_entity.id
_entity.type
_entity.pdbx_description
1 polymer ?
#
loop_
_entity_poly.entity_id
_entity_poly.type
_entity_poly.pdbx_seq_one_letter_code
_entity_poly.pdbx_strand_id
1 'polypeptide(L)'
;MECRNKIWKPYQLMGAIQMYEATSGEIYRDFAITCLSRIEPPEGIAESLPPQDCLACFFALDQTGNEKYGQMAQSLIRQNDWTLDFMPFVTAYETRYKRKEHYNEIAALFRGEERLTGSGLIALIETIGQMSEEIYEYYRELKDLFKNTVREKIKELPDSSEALEIGYSILKACNMGVLQREKYSDYGEFIWKTIESNDKNTCAGLQEMLKAQYTILKKQEE
;
A
#
# COMPACT_ATOMS: atom_id res chain seq x y z
N MET A 1 15.05 -5.69 21.37
CA MET A 1 14.56 -6.36 20.15
C MET A 1 15.56 -6.06 19.04
N GLU A 2 16.61 -6.87 18.95
CA GLU A 2 17.69 -6.69 17.97
C GLU A 2 17.34 -7.48 16.70
N CYS A 3 17.17 -6.80 15.58
CA CYS A 3 17.19 -7.40 14.25
C CYS A 3 18.41 -6.83 13.54
N ARG A 4 19.58 -7.47 13.72
CA ARG A 4 20.75 -7.24 12.86
C ARG A 4 20.59 -8.12 11.63
N ASN A 5 20.67 -7.51 10.45
CA ASN A 5 20.70 -8.12 9.11
C ASN A 5 19.45 -8.94 8.72
N LYS A 6 18.33 -8.27 8.46
CA LYS A 6 17.17 -8.89 7.80
C LYS A 6 16.97 -8.21 6.44
N ILE A 7 17.03 -8.98 5.37
CA ILE A 7 16.46 -8.62 4.07
C ILE A 7 15.03 -8.11 4.33
N TRP A 8 14.75 -6.86 4.00
CA TRP A 8 13.43 -6.26 4.13
C TRP A 8 12.45 -7.08 3.30
N LYS A 9 11.39 -7.58 3.94
CA LYS A 9 10.27 -8.18 3.21
C LYS A 9 9.34 -7.04 2.78
N PRO A 10 8.72 -7.12 1.60
CA PRO A 10 7.74 -6.12 1.18
C PRO A 10 6.63 -5.91 2.23
N TYR A 11 6.12 -4.68 2.26
CA TYR A 11 4.97 -4.25 3.06
C TYR A 11 5.19 -4.21 4.58
N GLN A 12 6.42 -4.41 5.07
CA GLN A 12 6.65 -4.44 6.53
C GLN A 12 6.37 -3.10 7.19
N LEU A 13 6.75 -2.00 6.55
CA LEU A 13 6.48 -0.67 7.07
C LEU A 13 5.03 -0.28 6.80
N MET A 14 4.51 -0.59 5.60
CA MET A 14 3.12 -0.29 5.27
C MET A 14 2.11 -1.04 6.16
N GLY A 15 2.39 -2.30 6.51
CA GLY A 15 1.60 -3.06 7.47
C GLY A 15 1.52 -2.37 8.82
N ALA A 16 2.66 -1.96 9.38
CA ALA A 16 2.70 -1.21 10.62
C ALA A 16 1.98 0.14 10.51
N ILE A 17 2.21 0.91 9.44
CA ILE A 17 1.57 2.22 9.24
C ILE A 17 0.05 2.07 9.19
N GLN A 18 -0.47 1.12 8.41
CA GLN A 18 -1.92 0.92 8.33
C GLN A 18 -2.51 0.40 9.64
N MET A 19 -1.78 -0.43 10.39
CA MET A 19 -2.20 -0.83 11.73
C MET A 19 -2.24 0.36 12.70
N TYR A 20 -1.29 1.29 12.62
CA TYR A 20 -1.33 2.54 13.37
C TYR A 20 -2.56 3.38 12.97
N GLU A 21 -2.81 3.57 11.68
CA GLU A 21 -4.00 4.28 11.18
C GLU A 21 -5.31 3.63 11.67
N ALA A 22 -5.37 2.30 11.68
CA ALA A 22 -6.54 1.55 12.09
C ALA A 22 -6.78 1.53 13.60
N THR A 23 -5.73 1.59 14.43
CA THR A 23 -5.82 1.33 15.88
C THR A 23 -5.36 2.48 16.78
N SER A 24 -4.65 3.46 16.23
CA SER A 24 -3.88 4.46 16.99
C SER A 24 -2.84 3.85 17.96
N GLY A 25 -2.43 2.59 17.72
CA GLY A 25 -1.45 1.90 18.54
C GLY A 25 -0.03 2.41 18.30
N GLU A 26 0.51 3.18 19.24
CA GLU A 26 1.83 3.84 19.11
C GLU A 26 2.99 2.89 18.83
N ILE A 27 2.89 1.62 19.25
CA ILE A 27 3.88 0.58 18.97
C ILE A 27 4.15 0.41 17.46
N TYR A 28 3.12 0.56 16.63
CA TYR A 28 3.22 0.44 15.18
C TYR A 28 3.88 1.67 14.55
N ARG A 29 3.52 2.87 15.02
CA ARG A 29 4.19 4.13 14.64
C ARG A 29 5.67 4.09 14.99
N ASP A 30 5.99 3.76 16.23
CA ASP A 30 7.36 3.69 16.73
C ASP A 30 8.18 2.64 15.99
N PHE A 31 7.57 1.48 15.67
CA PHE A 31 8.20 0.45 14.85
C PHE A 31 8.56 1.01 13.46
N ALA A 32 7.60 1.60 12.75
CA ALA A 32 7.82 2.10 11.39
C ALA A 32 8.91 3.19 11.35
N ILE A 33 8.85 4.17 12.27
CA ILE A 33 9.84 5.25 12.36
C ILE A 33 11.22 4.72 12.74
N THR A 34 11.30 3.82 13.74
CA THR A 34 12.57 3.23 14.19
C THR A 34 13.23 2.45 13.06
N CYS A 35 12.46 1.63 12.36
CA CYS A 35 12.89 0.86 11.22
C CYS A 35 13.43 1.75 10.10
N LEU A 36 12.65 2.75 9.67
CA LEU A 36 13.07 3.68 8.62
C LEU A 36 14.27 4.55 9.03
N SER A 37 14.39 4.91 10.31
CA SER A 37 15.51 5.72 10.82
C SER A 37 16.88 5.06 10.71
N ARG A 38 16.92 3.73 10.60
CA ARG A 38 18.13 2.93 10.44
C ARG A 38 18.60 2.84 8.99
N ILE A 39 17.75 3.26 8.04
CA ILE A 39 18.10 3.31 6.63
C ILE A 39 18.91 4.60 6.41
N GLU A 40 20.19 4.44 6.10
CA GLU A 40 21.04 5.57 5.74
C GLU A 40 20.73 6.04 4.31
N PRO A 41 20.80 7.36 4.04
CA PRO A 41 20.73 7.87 2.67
C PRO A 41 21.88 7.24 1.86
N PRO A 42 21.64 6.72 0.64
CA PRO A 42 22.59 5.82 0.02
C PRO A 42 23.85 6.54 -0.50
N GLU A 43 24.98 6.32 0.16
CA GLU A 43 26.27 6.15 -0.51
C GLU A 43 26.61 4.65 -0.51
N GLY A 44 26.32 3.96 -1.63
CA GLY A 44 26.72 2.56 -1.82
C GLY A 44 25.66 1.52 -1.48
N ILE A 45 25.63 0.46 -2.29
CA ILE A 45 24.58 -0.56 -2.38
C ILE A 45 24.70 -1.56 -1.22
N ALA A 46 23.76 -1.53 -0.27
CA ALA A 46 23.24 -2.71 0.44
C ALA A 46 22.06 -2.33 1.36
N GLU A 47 20.90 -2.95 1.14
CA GLU A 47 19.62 -2.79 1.87
C GLU A 47 18.74 -1.59 1.47
N SER A 48 18.40 -1.52 0.17
CA SER A 48 17.34 -0.63 -0.32
C SER A 48 15.97 -0.99 0.29
N LEU A 49 15.28 0.02 0.83
CA LEU A 49 13.87 -0.06 1.20
C LEU A 49 13.05 -0.64 0.02
N PRO A 50 12.22 -1.68 0.22
CA PRO A 50 11.38 -2.21 -0.86
C PRO A 50 10.47 -1.11 -1.43
N PRO A 51 10.23 -1.08 -2.76
CA PRO A 51 9.37 -0.06 -3.38
C PRO A 51 8.01 0.10 -2.71
N GLN A 52 7.45 -1.01 -2.23
CA GLN A 52 6.15 -1.08 -1.56
C GLN A 52 6.14 -0.35 -0.21
N ASP A 53 7.29 -0.17 0.43
CA ASP A 53 7.45 0.49 1.72
C ASP A 53 7.94 1.95 1.62
N CYS A 54 8.22 2.45 0.41
CA CYS A 54 8.72 3.81 0.19
C CYS A 54 7.78 4.92 0.68
N LEU A 55 6.47 4.68 0.74
CA LEU A 55 5.50 5.61 1.32
C LEU A 55 5.77 5.91 2.81
N ALA A 56 6.50 5.04 3.50
CA ALA A 56 6.90 5.25 4.89
C ALA A 56 7.75 6.53 5.09
N CYS A 57 8.43 7.01 4.04
CA CYS A 57 9.15 8.29 4.10
C CYS A 57 8.21 9.47 4.39
N PHE A 58 7.05 9.53 3.73
CA PHE A 58 6.09 10.60 3.99
C PHE A 58 5.45 10.46 5.35
N PHE A 59 5.09 9.23 5.75
CA PHE A 59 4.59 8.98 7.09
C PHE A 59 5.57 9.46 8.16
N ALA A 60 6.85 9.08 8.08
CA ALA A 60 7.84 9.47 9.07
C ALA A 60 8.12 10.99 9.05
N LEU A 61 8.09 11.63 7.87
CA LEU A 61 8.17 13.09 7.75
C LEU A 61 6.99 13.75 8.49
N ASP A 62 5.76 13.31 8.21
CA ASP A 62 4.54 13.87 8.80
C ASP A 62 4.51 13.68 10.33
N GLN A 63 5.01 12.54 10.83
CA GLN A 63 5.03 12.23 12.27
C GLN A 63 6.15 12.94 13.05
N THR A 64 7.26 13.30 12.40
CA THR A 64 8.47 13.77 13.11
C THR A 64 8.92 15.18 12.73
N GLY A 65 8.48 15.70 11.59
CA GLY A 65 9.01 16.93 10.99
C GLY A 65 10.48 16.85 10.59
N ASN A 66 11.09 15.65 10.56
CA ASN A 66 12.50 15.50 10.26
C ASN A 66 12.74 15.46 8.74
N GLU A 67 13.31 16.55 8.22
CA GLU A 67 13.60 16.74 6.79
C GLU A 67 14.45 15.65 6.14
N LYS A 68 15.18 14.84 6.92
CA LYS A 68 15.91 13.68 6.38
C LYS A 68 15.00 12.73 5.58
N TYR A 69 13.74 12.61 5.97
CA TYR A 69 12.78 11.73 5.29
C TYR A 69 12.30 12.34 3.96
N GLY A 70 12.21 13.68 3.88
CA GLY A 70 11.97 14.39 2.62
C GLY A 70 13.14 14.25 1.65
N GLN A 71 14.38 14.36 2.16
CA GLN A 71 15.59 14.11 1.37
C GLN A 71 15.67 12.66 0.89
N MET A 72 15.32 11.69 1.75
CA MET A 72 15.23 10.28 1.38
C MET A 72 14.20 10.05 0.26
N ALA A 73 13.01 10.64 0.35
CA ALA A 73 12.01 10.57 -0.72
C ALA A 73 12.53 11.15 -2.04
N GLN A 74 13.25 12.27 -1.99
CA GLN A 74 13.86 12.86 -3.19
C GLN A 74 14.96 11.98 -3.79
N SER A 75 15.74 11.26 -2.99
CA SER A 75 16.71 10.30 -3.49
C SER A 75 16.03 9.09 -4.13
N LEU A 76 14.98 8.55 -3.49
CA LEU A 76 14.23 7.39 -3.99
C LEU A 76 13.62 7.67 -5.37
N ILE A 77 12.95 8.81 -5.56
CA ILE A 77 12.31 9.14 -6.85
C ILE A 77 13.33 9.33 -8.00
N ARG A 78 14.57 9.71 -7.69
CA ARG A 78 15.64 9.90 -8.69
C ARG A 78 16.36 8.61 -9.07
N GLN A 79 16.41 7.65 -8.14
CA GLN A 79 17.24 6.45 -8.28
C GLN A 79 16.45 5.21 -8.73
N ASN A 80 15.12 5.21 -8.60
CA ASN A 80 14.28 4.06 -8.92
C ASN A 80 13.55 4.23 -10.24
N ASP A 81 13.47 3.13 -10.99
CA ASP A 81 12.60 3.02 -12.15
C ASP A 81 11.12 3.04 -11.75
N TRP A 82 10.29 3.56 -12.65
CA TRP A 82 8.85 3.65 -12.45
C TRP A 82 8.20 2.30 -12.73
N THR A 83 8.18 1.45 -11.71
CA THR A 83 7.49 0.15 -11.69
C THR A 83 6.12 0.26 -11.03
N LEU A 84 5.22 -0.69 -11.29
CA LEU A 84 3.88 -0.71 -10.65
C LEU A 84 3.97 -0.64 -9.13
N ASP A 85 4.82 -1.45 -8.52
CA ASP A 85 5.00 -1.52 -7.06
C ASP A 85 5.51 -0.19 -6.45
N PHE A 86 6.13 0.67 -7.26
CA PHE A 86 6.61 1.99 -6.86
C PHE A 86 5.57 3.10 -7.11
N MET A 87 4.54 2.86 -7.91
CA MET A 87 3.53 3.87 -8.28
C MET A 87 2.81 4.52 -7.10
N PRO A 88 2.49 3.83 -6.00
CA PRO A 88 1.91 4.50 -4.83
C PRO A 88 2.80 5.62 -4.32
N PHE A 89 4.11 5.37 -4.24
CA PHE A 89 5.08 6.37 -3.81
C PHE A 89 5.24 7.50 -4.84
N VAL A 90 5.36 7.17 -6.14
CA VAL A 90 5.46 8.18 -7.21
C VAL A 90 4.24 9.11 -7.17
N THR A 91 3.03 8.54 -7.06
CA THR A 91 1.78 9.31 -6.98
C THR A 91 1.74 10.21 -5.75
N ALA A 92 2.13 9.69 -4.60
CA ALA A 92 2.24 10.46 -3.37
C ALA A 92 3.24 11.63 -3.48
N TYR A 93 4.39 11.40 -4.13
CA TYR A 93 5.40 12.42 -4.37
C TYR A 93 4.89 13.50 -5.34
N GLU A 94 4.28 13.09 -6.46
CA GLU A 94 3.73 14.00 -7.47
C GLU A 94 2.63 14.91 -6.90
N THR A 95 1.77 14.31 -6.06
CA THR A 95 0.67 15.01 -5.38
C THR A 95 1.19 16.05 -4.39
N ARG A 96 2.24 15.73 -3.65
CA ARG A 96 2.82 16.62 -2.63
C ARG A 96 3.69 17.73 -3.22
N TYR A 97 4.51 17.44 -4.24
CA TYR A 97 5.62 18.32 -4.62
C TYR A 97 5.63 18.79 -6.08
N LYS A 98 5.00 18.07 -7.00
CA LYS A 98 5.15 18.29 -8.46
C LYS A 98 3.88 18.71 -9.17
N ARG A 99 2.86 19.14 -8.41
CA ARG A 99 1.59 19.63 -8.96
C ARG A 99 0.92 18.63 -9.92
N LYS A 100 1.21 17.33 -9.73
CA LYS A 100 0.52 16.22 -10.41
C LYS A 100 0.75 16.20 -11.93
N GLU A 101 1.90 16.71 -12.38
CA GLU A 101 2.26 16.83 -13.80
C GLU A 101 2.33 15.48 -14.53
N HIS A 102 2.64 14.40 -13.80
CA HIS A 102 2.85 13.06 -14.39
C HIS A 102 1.72 12.06 -14.11
N TYR A 103 0.52 12.52 -13.71
CA TYR A 103 -0.61 11.60 -13.47
C TYR A 103 -1.03 10.80 -14.71
N ASN A 104 -0.86 11.36 -15.91
CA ASN A 104 -1.09 10.68 -17.18
C ASN A 104 -0.15 9.48 -17.38
N GLU A 105 1.11 9.61 -16.98
CA GLU A 105 2.13 8.57 -17.08
C GLU A 105 1.88 7.45 -16.07
N ILE A 106 1.50 7.83 -14.84
CA ILE A 106 1.06 6.88 -13.80
C ILE A 106 -0.13 6.06 -14.32
N ALA A 107 -1.15 6.71 -14.88
CA ALA A 107 -2.31 6.01 -15.43
C ALA A 107 -1.96 5.12 -16.64
N ALA A 108 -1.07 5.61 -17.51
CA ALA A 108 -0.60 4.86 -18.68
C ALA A 108 0.12 3.56 -18.30
N LEU A 109 0.88 3.56 -17.19
CA LEU A 109 1.59 2.37 -16.73
C LEU A 109 0.61 1.25 -16.36
N PHE A 110 -0.42 1.54 -15.57
CA PHE A 110 -1.44 0.54 -15.23
C PHE A 110 -2.26 0.09 -16.44
N ARG A 111 -2.54 0.99 -17.39
CA ARG A 111 -3.27 0.66 -18.62
C ARG A 111 -2.47 -0.25 -19.55
N GLY A 112 -1.14 -0.17 -19.52
CA GLY A 112 -0.25 -1.00 -20.34
C GLY A 112 -0.25 -2.48 -19.95
N GLU A 113 -0.76 -2.81 -18.76
CA GLU A 113 -0.79 -4.18 -18.25
C GLU A 113 -1.98 -4.97 -18.82
N GLU A 114 -1.70 -6.04 -19.57
CA GLU A 114 -2.75 -6.93 -20.09
C GLU A 114 -3.53 -7.62 -18.97
N ARG A 115 -2.84 -8.02 -17.89
CA ARG A 115 -3.44 -8.65 -16.72
C ARG A 115 -2.64 -8.30 -15.47
N LEU A 116 -3.27 -7.56 -14.56
CA LEU A 116 -2.69 -7.26 -13.26
C LEU A 116 -2.56 -8.52 -12.40
N THR A 117 -1.38 -8.71 -11.80
CA THR A 117 -1.14 -9.67 -10.72
C THR A 117 -1.81 -9.22 -9.42
N GLY A 118 -1.77 -10.04 -8.38
CA GLY A 118 -2.18 -9.66 -7.02
C GLY A 118 -1.41 -8.44 -6.53
N SER A 119 -0.09 -8.41 -6.67
CA SER A 119 0.73 -7.25 -6.29
C SER A 119 0.40 -6.00 -7.11
N GLY A 120 0.17 -6.15 -8.42
CA GLY A 120 -0.29 -5.06 -9.28
C GLY A 120 -1.65 -4.49 -8.85
N LEU A 121 -2.55 -5.33 -8.34
CA LEU A 121 -3.83 -4.88 -7.78
C LEU A 121 -3.66 -4.07 -6.50
N ILE A 122 -2.74 -4.47 -5.62
CA ILE A 122 -2.37 -3.70 -4.41
C ILE A 122 -1.82 -2.34 -4.83
N ALA A 123 -0.84 -2.35 -5.74
CA ALA A 123 -0.23 -1.13 -6.25
C ALA A 123 -1.28 -0.18 -6.84
N LEU A 124 -2.26 -0.71 -7.58
CA LEU A 124 -3.34 0.09 -8.17
C LEU A 124 -4.21 0.76 -7.10
N ILE A 125 -4.69 0.02 -6.09
CA ILE A 125 -5.55 0.62 -5.05
C ILE A 125 -4.80 1.62 -4.16
N GLU A 126 -3.53 1.33 -3.84
CA GLU A 126 -2.68 2.26 -3.10
C GLU A 126 -2.41 3.53 -3.90
N THR A 127 -2.14 3.39 -5.21
CA THR A 127 -1.99 4.54 -6.13
C THR A 127 -3.25 5.40 -6.10
N ILE A 128 -4.43 4.80 -6.29
CA ILE A 128 -5.73 5.51 -6.22
C ILE A 128 -5.88 6.24 -4.88
N GLY A 129 -5.41 5.66 -3.78
CA GLY A 129 -5.45 6.26 -2.45
C GLY A 129 -4.51 7.46 -2.24
N GLN A 130 -3.47 7.59 -3.06
CA GLN A 130 -2.55 8.73 -3.03
C GLN A 130 -2.93 9.83 -4.04
N MET A 131 -3.87 9.58 -4.94
CA MET A 131 -4.30 10.56 -5.93
C MET A 131 -5.14 11.67 -5.31
N SER A 132 -4.98 12.88 -5.83
CA SER A 132 -5.86 14.01 -5.54
C SER A 132 -7.06 14.02 -6.47
N GLU A 133 -8.25 14.30 -5.92
CA GLU A 133 -9.50 14.44 -6.69
C GLU A 133 -9.50 15.66 -7.64
N GLU A 134 -8.57 16.60 -7.50
CA GLU A 134 -8.45 17.77 -8.40
C GLU A 134 -8.19 17.38 -9.86
N ILE A 135 -7.54 16.23 -10.08
CA ILE A 135 -7.33 15.68 -11.42
C ILE A 135 -8.16 14.40 -11.56
N TYR A 136 -9.48 14.60 -11.58
CA TYR A 136 -10.46 13.53 -11.50
C TYR A 136 -10.44 12.56 -12.69
N GLU A 137 -9.97 12.99 -13.87
CA GLU A 137 -9.96 12.15 -15.09
C GLU A 137 -9.14 10.87 -14.88
N TYR A 138 -7.88 11.00 -14.48
CA TYR A 138 -7.00 9.85 -14.23
C TYR A 138 -7.44 9.04 -13.01
N TYR A 139 -7.96 9.71 -11.96
CA TYR A 139 -8.53 9.03 -10.81
C TYR A 139 -9.71 8.13 -11.21
N ARG A 140 -10.63 8.64 -12.05
CA ARG A 140 -11.78 7.87 -12.55
C ARG A 140 -11.31 6.71 -13.43
N GLU A 141 -10.37 6.94 -14.33
CA GLU A 141 -9.82 5.89 -15.21
C GLU A 141 -9.27 4.72 -14.39
N LEU A 142 -8.40 4.99 -13.41
CA LEU A 142 -7.83 3.95 -12.55
C LEU A 142 -8.87 3.27 -11.66
N LYS A 143 -9.86 4.02 -11.17
CA LYS A 143 -11.01 3.46 -10.43
C LYS A 143 -11.81 2.48 -11.27
N ASP A 144 -12.05 2.78 -12.54
CA ASP A 144 -12.80 1.90 -13.44
C ASP A 144 -11.98 0.67 -13.83
N LEU A 145 -10.68 0.83 -14.09
CA LEU A 145 -9.73 -0.28 -14.27
C LEU A 145 -9.75 -1.22 -13.07
N PHE A 146 -9.58 -0.68 -11.85
CA PHE A 146 -9.58 -1.46 -10.62
C PHE A 146 -10.88 -2.27 -10.45
N LYS A 147 -12.04 -1.64 -10.65
CA LYS A 147 -13.34 -2.30 -10.55
C LYS A 147 -13.48 -3.46 -11.54
N ASN A 148 -12.99 -3.28 -12.77
CA ASN A 148 -13.04 -4.32 -13.80
C ASN A 148 -12.12 -5.49 -13.42
N THR A 149 -10.90 -5.21 -12.98
CA THR A 149 -9.94 -6.24 -12.53
C THR A 149 -10.47 -7.04 -11.35
N VAL A 150 -11.07 -6.38 -10.34
CA VAL A 150 -11.66 -7.07 -9.18
C VAL A 150 -12.79 -8.01 -9.61
N ARG A 151 -13.68 -7.60 -10.52
CA ARG A 151 -14.79 -8.46 -10.99
C ARG A 151 -14.31 -9.77 -11.61
N GLU A 152 -13.16 -9.77 -12.25
CA GLU A 152 -12.57 -10.99 -12.81
C GLU A 152 -11.88 -11.81 -11.71
N LYS A 153 -11.04 -11.18 -10.88
CA LYS A 153 -10.28 -11.89 -9.83
C LYS A 153 -11.14 -12.52 -8.74
N ILE A 154 -12.30 -11.95 -8.38
CA ILE A 154 -13.18 -12.56 -7.37
C ILE A 154 -13.73 -13.92 -7.79
N LYS A 155 -13.77 -14.23 -9.09
CA LYS A 155 -14.22 -15.53 -9.60
C LYS A 155 -13.24 -16.66 -9.26
N GLU A 156 -12.00 -16.31 -8.95
CA GLU A 156 -10.92 -17.24 -8.59
C GLU A 156 -10.84 -17.46 -7.06
N LEU A 157 -11.63 -16.73 -6.26
CA LEU A 157 -11.65 -16.89 -4.81
C LEU A 157 -12.54 -18.07 -4.37
N PRO A 158 -12.19 -18.77 -3.27
CA PRO A 158 -11.04 -18.50 -2.39
C PRO A 158 -9.73 -19.22 -2.80
N ASP A 159 -9.76 -20.03 -3.85
CA ASP A 159 -8.66 -20.95 -4.19
C ASP A 159 -7.46 -20.29 -4.91
N SER A 160 -7.55 -19.00 -5.22
CA SER A 160 -6.48 -18.24 -5.88
C SER A 160 -5.20 -18.20 -5.04
N SER A 161 -4.04 -18.37 -5.69
CA SER A 161 -2.74 -18.12 -5.04
C SER A 161 -2.52 -16.66 -4.64
N GLU A 162 -3.33 -15.74 -5.16
CA GLU A 162 -3.29 -14.29 -4.89
C GLU A 162 -4.41 -13.86 -3.92
N ALA A 163 -5.02 -14.81 -3.19
CA ALA A 163 -6.19 -14.55 -2.37
C ALA A 163 -5.96 -13.45 -1.32
N LEU A 164 -4.75 -13.37 -0.76
CA LEU A 164 -4.37 -12.36 0.23
C LEU A 164 -4.35 -10.95 -0.37
N GLU A 165 -3.73 -10.79 -1.53
CA GLU A 165 -3.65 -9.53 -2.28
C GLU A 165 -5.04 -9.06 -2.73
N ILE A 166 -5.85 -9.99 -3.23
CA ILE A 166 -7.22 -9.72 -3.65
C ILE A 166 -8.07 -9.29 -2.44
N GLY A 167 -8.01 -10.05 -1.34
CA GLY A 167 -8.75 -9.76 -0.11
C GLY A 167 -8.39 -8.38 0.46
N TYR A 168 -7.10 -8.07 0.53
CA TYR A 168 -6.61 -6.76 0.95
C TYR A 168 -7.18 -5.65 0.08
N SER A 169 -7.02 -5.78 -1.24
CA SER A 169 -7.39 -4.74 -2.20
C SER A 169 -8.89 -4.46 -2.17
N ILE A 170 -9.71 -5.50 -1.99
CA ILE A 170 -11.16 -5.37 -1.83
C ILE A 170 -11.52 -4.59 -0.56
N LEU A 171 -10.95 -4.93 0.60
CA LEU A 171 -11.27 -4.23 1.84
C LEU A 171 -10.81 -2.77 1.79
N LYS A 172 -9.59 -2.51 1.31
CA LYS A 172 -9.07 -1.15 1.11
C LYS A 172 -10.00 -0.33 0.22
N ALA A 173 -10.42 -0.88 -0.91
CA ALA A 173 -11.32 -0.21 -1.84
C ALA A 173 -12.73 0.02 -1.26
N CYS A 174 -13.25 -0.87 -0.42
CA CYS A 174 -14.50 -0.64 0.30
C CYS A 174 -14.37 0.53 1.29
N ASN A 175 -13.30 0.54 2.09
CA ASN A 175 -13.05 1.60 3.06
C ASN A 175 -12.82 2.98 2.42
N MET A 176 -12.33 3.01 1.18
CA MET A 176 -12.14 4.23 0.40
C MET A 176 -13.37 4.66 -0.42
N GLY A 177 -14.46 3.88 -0.44
CA GLY A 177 -15.62 4.16 -1.32
C GLY A 177 -15.33 3.96 -2.83
N VAL A 178 -14.27 3.23 -3.16
CA VAL A 178 -13.96 2.82 -4.54
C VAL A 178 -14.90 1.69 -4.97
N LEU A 179 -15.15 0.74 -4.08
CA LEU A 179 -16.13 -0.36 -4.23
C LEU A 179 -17.32 -0.17 -3.28
N GLN A 180 -18.47 -0.72 -3.67
CA GLN A 180 -19.66 -0.78 -2.81
C GLN A 180 -19.46 -1.83 -1.72
N ARG A 181 -19.49 -1.41 -0.45
CA ARG A 181 -19.23 -2.28 0.70
C ARG A 181 -20.14 -3.50 0.72
N GLU A 182 -21.44 -3.31 0.53
CA GLU A 182 -22.49 -4.33 0.65
C GLU A 182 -22.31 -5.45 -0.38
N LYS A 183 -21.65 -5.14 -1.51
CA LYS A 183 -21.44 -6.10 -2.59
C LYS A 183 -20.11 -6.84 -2.47
N TYR A 184 -19.09 -6.22 -1.89
CA TYR A 184 -17.71 -6.68 -2.02
C TYR A 184 -17.02 -7.01 -0.68
N SER A 185 -17.42 -6.42 0.44
CA SER A 185 -16.69 -6.57 1.72
C SER A 185 -16.58 -8.02 2.20
N ASP A 186 -17.64 -8.82 2.05
CA ASP A 186 -17.68 -10.23 2.44
C ASP A 186 -16.52 -11.05 1.87
N TYR A 187 -16.08 -10.78 0.63
CA TYR A 187 -14.94 -11.48 0.03
C TYR A 187 -13.64 -11.22 0.80
N GLY A 188 -13.38 -9.96 1.14
CA GLY A 188 -12.19 -9.59 1.90
C GLY A 188 -12.23 -10.06 3.34
N GLU A 189 -13.41 -10.00 3.99
CA GLU A 189 -13.62 -10.55 5.33
C GLU A 189 -13.39 -12.06 5.39
N PHE A 190 -13.87 -12.78 4.39
CA PHE A 190 -13.69 -14.22 4.30
C PHE A 190 -12.21 -14.61 4.26
N ILE A 191 -11.41 -13.90 3.46
CA ILE A 191 -9.95 -14.11 3.40
C ILE A 191 -9.30 -13.81 4.75
N TRP A 192 -9.66 -12.70 5.40
CA TRP A 192 -9.12 -12.37 6.72
C TRP A 192 -9.41 -13.46 7.75
N LYS A 193 -10.68 -13.89 7.88
CA LYS A 193 -11.11 -14.92 8.84
C LYS A 193 -10.40 -16.27 8.60
N THR A 194 -10.13 -16.60 7.34
CA THR A 194 -9.39 -17.82 6.96
C THR A 194 -7.94 -17.77 7.44
N ILE A 195 -7.28 -16.61 7.37
CA ILE A 195 -5.87 -16.46 7.77
C ILE A 195 -5.75 -16.30 9.29
N GLU A 196 -6.65 -15.54 9.92
CA GLU A 196 -6.67 -15.33 11.38
C GLU A 196 -6.77 -16.66 12.14
N SER A 197 -7.54 -17.62 11.60
CA SER A 197 -7.71 -18.95 12.19
C SER A 197 -6.46 -19.85 12.09
N ASN A 198 -5.44 -19.45 11.33
CA ASN A 198 -4.25 -20.27 11.03
C ASN A 198 -3.00 -19.89 11.85
N ASP A 199 -3.20 -19.24 13.00
CA ASP A 199 -2.23 -18.78 14.02
C ASP A 199 -0.76 -19.14 13.76
N LYS A 200 -0.13 -18.36 12.88
CA LYS A 200 1.33 -18.35 12.69
C LYS A 200 1.81 -16.96 13.02
N ASN A 201 2.38 -16.84 14.23
CA ASN A 201 3.03 -15.67 14.80
C ASN A 201 4.17 -15.10 13.90
N THR A 202 3.81 -14.52 12.76
CA THR A 202 4.74 -13.96 11.79
C THR A 202 4.11 -12.71 11.19
N CYS A 203 4.65 -11.55 11.56
CA CYS A 203 4.41 -10.28 10.87
C CYS A 203 4.92 -10.39 9.42
N ALA A 204 4.03 -10.81 8.51
CA ALA A 204 4.18 -10.71 7.07
C ALA A 204 3.36 -9.48 6.64
N GLY A 205 4.00 -8.35 6.36
CA GLY A 205 3.38 -7.02 6.33
C GLY A 205 2.03 -6.90 5.61
N LEU A 206 1.80 -7.64 4.52
CA LEU A 206 0.52 -7.66 3.82
C LEU A 206 -0.65 -8.22 4.67
N GLN A 207 -0.39 -9.19 5.55
CA GLN A 207 -1.40 -9.67 6.50
C GLN A 207 -1.79 -8.59 7.51
N GLU A 208 -0.83 -7.75 7.92
CA GLU A 208 -1.12 -6.61 8.80
C GLU A 208 -1.92 -5.53 8.06
N MET A 209 -1.59 -5.26 6.79
CA MET A 209 -2.39 -4.37 5.95
C MET A 209 -3.83 -4.90 5.83
N LEU A 210 -4.04 -6.20 5.57
CA LEU A 210 -5.38 -6.80 5.53
C LEU A 210 -6.11 -6.68 6.87
N LYS A 211 -5.44 -6.99 7.98
CA LYS A 211 -5.98 -6.84 9.34
C LYS A 211 -6.40 -5.39 9.61
N ALA A 212 -5.57 -4.43 9.23
CA ALA A 212 -5.84 -3.01 9.38
C ALA A 212 -7.11 -2.62 8.64
N GLN A 213 -7.25 -3.02 7.37
CA GLN A 213 -8.45 -2.72 6.59
C GLN A 213 -9.71 -3.40 7.13
N TYR A 214 -9.59 -4.63 7.62
CA TYR A 214 -10.70 -5.30 8.33
C TYR A 214 -11.10 -4.54 9.60
N THR A 215 -10.11 -4.09 10.39
CA THR A 215 -10.36 -3.32 11.62
C THR A 215 -11.07 -2.00 11.32
N ILE A 216 -10.64 -1.29 10.27
CA ILE A 216 -11.30 -0.05 9.81
C ILE A 216 -12.73 -0.34 9.37
N LEU A 217 -12.96 -1.42 8.62
CA LEU A 217 -14.28 -1.82 8.14
C LEU A 217 -15.25 -1.98 9.32
N LYS A 218 -14.84 -2.74 10.36
CA LYS A 218 -15.67 -3.00 11.54
C LYS A 218 -15.96 -1.76 12.38
N LYS A 219 -15.01 -0.85 12.51
CA LYS A 219 -15.26 0.46 13.17
C LYS A 219 -16.29 1.34 12.46
N GLN A 220 -16.55 1.10 11.18
CA GLN A 220 -17.57 1.85 10.43
C GLN A 220 -18.96 1.18 10.45
N GLU A 221 -19.07 -0.02 11.03
CA GLU A 221 -20.34 -0.73 11.26
C GLU A 221 -20.96 -0.39 12.63
N GLU A 222 -20.16 0.16 13.56
CA GLU A 222 -20.53 0.62 14.92
C GLU A 222 -21.10 2.04 14.91
#